data_AF-A0A819NYX3-F1
#
_entry.id   AF-A0A819NYX3-F1
#
_cell.length_a   1.000
_cell.length_b   1.000
_cell.length_c   1.000
_cell.angle_alpha   90.00
_cell.angle_beta   90.00
_cell.angle_gamma   90.00
#
_symmetry.space_group_name_H-M   'P 1'
#
loop_
_entity.id
_entity.type
_entity.pdbx_description
1 polymer ?
#
loop_
_entity_poly.entity_id
_entity_poly.type
_entity_poly.pdbx_seq_one_letter_code
_entity_poly.pdbx_strand_id
1 'polypeptide(L)'
;MVVDAVLMLDELLPLNMIGIKKVTGGSLEESCIVGGVAFKKTFSYAGFEMQHKKFLNPKIALLNIELELKAERDNAEIRLDNVAV
;
A
#
# COMPACT_ATOMS: atom_id res chain seq x y z
N MET A 1 -7.74 18.47 -16.79
CA MET A 1 -7.15 17.17 -16.41
C MET A 1 -5.85 16.88 -17.14
N VAL A 2 -5.84 16.71 -18.47
CA VAL A 2 -4.58 16.35 -19.20
C VAL A 2 -3.56 17.48 -19.14
N VAL A 3 -3.98 18.73 -19.38
CA VAL A 3 -3.10 19.90 -19.28
C VAL A 3 -2.52 20.01 -17.86
N ASP A 4 -3.36 19.90 -16.84
CA ASP A 4 -2.94 19.95 -15.43
C ASP A 4 -1.95 18.82 -15.08
N ALA A 5 -2.17 17.60 -15.59
CA ALA A 5 -1.27 16.48 -15.37
C ALA A 5 0.13 16.73 -15.96
N VAL A 6 0.20 17.34 -17.15
CA VAL A 6 1.48 17.66 -17.79
C VAL A 6 2.18 18.82 -17.07
N LEU A 7 1.44 19.81 -16.59
CA LEU A 7 1.99 20.93 -15.81
C LEU A 7 2.50 20.51 -14.42
N MET A 8 2.01 19.40 -13.86
CA MET A 8 2.50 18.84 -12.59
C MET A 8 3.78 18.02 -12.73
N LEU A 9 4.19 17.68 -13.95
CA LEU A 9 5.43 16.93 -14.21
C LEU A 9 6.63 17.87 -14.28
N ASP A 10 7.79 17.32 -13.94
CA ASP A 10 9.08 18.02 -14.04
C ASP A 10 9.51 18.20 -15.51
N GLU A 11 10.57 18.97 -15.76
CA GLU A 11 11.00 19.41 -17.11
C GLU A 11 11.19 18.27 -18.12
N LEU A 12 11.54 17.06 -17.63
CA LEU A 12 11.77 15.88 -18.47
C LEU A 12 10.49 15.19 -18.94
N LEU A 13 9.31 15.63 -18.46
CA LEU A 13 7.97 15.15 -18.80
C LEU A 13 7.88 13.62 -18.97
N PRO A 14 8.35 12.84 -17.98
CA PRO A 14 8.50 11.41 -18.17
C PRO A 14 7.13 10.72 -18.19
N LEU A 15 6.79 10.08 -19.32
CA LEU A 15 5.48 9.45 -19.54
C LEU A 15 5.17 8.30 -18.56
N ASN A 16 6.21 7.66 -18.01
CA ASN A 16 6.05 6.59 -17.01
C ASN A 16 5.49 7.08 -15.67
N MET A 17 5.48 8.40 -15.41
CA MET A 17 4.86 9.00 -14.23
C MET A 17 3.37 9.30 -14.43
N ILE A 18 2.85 9.21 -15.66
CA ILE A 18 1.42 9.41 -15.96
C ILE A 18 0.71 8.05 -15.95
N GLY A 19 0.06 7.73 -14.83
CA GLY A 19 -0.76 6.53 -14.69
C GLY A 19 -2.24 6.77 -14.98
N ILE A 20 -2.85 6.00 -15.88
CA ILE A 20 -4.31 5.98 -16.06
C ILE A 20 -4.89 4.76 -15.37
N LYS A 21 -5.61 4.99 -14.28
CA LYS A 21 -6.31 3.95 -13.54
C LYS A 21 -7.74 3.80 -14.03
N LYS A 22 -8.04 2.73 -14.76
CA LYS A 22 -9.42 2.35 -15.10
C LYS A 22 -10.14 1.73 -13.89
N VAL A 23 -11.33 2.22 -13.59
CA VAL A 23 -12.24 1.71 -12.54
C VAL A 23 -13.56 1.38 -13.21
N THR A 24 -14.16 0.25 -12.85
CA THR A 24 -15.47 -0.17 -13.36
C THR A 24 -16.57 0.31 -12.42
N GLY A 25 -17.64 0.88 -12.97
CA GLY A 25 -18.70 1.54 -12.19
C GLY A 25 -18.44 3.05 -12.06
N GLY A 26 -19.52 3.81 -11.87
CA GLY A 26 -19.49 5.28 -11.89
C GLY A 26 -19.76 5.89 -13.26
N SER A 27 -19.74 7.23 -13.33
CA SER A 27 -19.88 8.02 -14.56
C SER A 27 -18.53 8.47 -15.10
N LEU A 28 -18.44 8.74 -16.41
CA LEU A 28 -17.23 9.30 -17.03
C LEU A 28 -16.83 10.65 -16.42
N GLU A 29 -17.83 11.44 -16.02
CA GLU A 29 -17.66 12.77 -15.44
C GLU A 29 -17.10 12.74 -14.01
N GLU A 30 -17.12 11.59 -13.34
CA GLU A 30 -16.56 11.42 -11.99
C GLU A 30 -15.03 11.20 -12.00
N SER A 31 -14.41 11.21 -13.19
CA SER A 31 -12.97 11.08 -13.33
C SER A 31 -12.25 12.26 -12.67
N CYS A 32 -11.27 11.95 -11.81
CA CYS A 32 -10.47 12.96 -11.10
C CYS A 32 -8.97 12.77 -11.33
N ILE A 33 -8.21 13.85 -11.20
CA ILE A 33 -6.76 13.84 -11.26
C ILE A 33 -6.22 13.76 -9.83
N VAL A 34 -5.29 12.85 -9.58
CA VAL A 34 -4.61 12.71 -8.30
C VAL A 34 -3.21 13.28 -8.46
N GLY A 35 -2.90 14.36 -7.72
CA GLY A 35 -1.55 14.95 -7.65
C GLY A 35 -0.61 14.10 -6.81
N GLY A 36 -0.44 12.83 -7.17
CA GLY A 36 0.29 11.83 -6.42
C GLY A 36 0.13 10.43 -7.01
N VAL A 37 0.34 9.40 -6.19
CA VAL A 37 0.27 7.99 -6.62
C VAL A 37 -0.97 7.32 -6.04
N ALA A 38 -1.65 6.52 -6.87
CA ALA A 38 -2.80 5.73 -6.46
C ALA A 38 -2.56 4.23 -6.70
N PHE A 39 -2.80 3.40 -5.68
CA PHE A 39 -2.64 1.95 -5.79
C PHE A 39 -3.98 1.28 -6.13
N LYS A 40 -3.98 0.39 -7.13
CA LYS A 40 -5.19 -0.33 -7.58
C LYS A 40 -5.79 -1.23 -6.50
N LYS A 41 -4.93 -1.94 -5.79
CA LYS A 41 -5.31 -2.95 -4.80
C LYS A 41 -4.33 -2.83 -3.64
N THR A 42 -4.85 -2.38 -2.50
CA THR A 42 -4.14 -2.40 -1.23
C THR A 42 -4.46 -3.72 -0.51
N PHE A 43 -3.53 -4.19 0.31
CA PHE A 43 -3.82 -5.30 1.21
C PHE A 43 -4.71 -4.80 2.35
N SER A 44 -5.81 -5.49 2.63
CA SER A 44 -6.70 -5.22 3.75
C SER A 44 -6.75 -6.47 4.63
N TYR A 45 -6.48 -6.29 5.92
CA TYR A 45 -6.50 -7.36 6.92
C TYR A 45 -7.50 -7.05 8.04
N ALA A 46 -7.65 -7.96 9.00
CA ALA A 46 -8.47 -7.75 10.18
C ALA A 46 -8.15 -6.39 10.84
N GLY A 47 -9.19 -5.59 11.10
CA GLY A 47 -9.05 -4.25 11.66
C GLY A 47 -8.85 -3.12 10.64
N PHE A 48 -8.74 -3.41 9.33
CA PHE A 48 -8.59 -2.38 8.28
C PHE A 48 -9.68 -1.28 8.35
N GLU A 49 -10.94 -1.67 8.57
CA GLU A 49 -12.06 -0.73 8.68
C GLU A 49 -12.01 0.14 9.94
N MET A 50 -11.35 -0.32 11.01
CA MET A 50 -11.21 0.42 12.26
C MET A 50 -10.03 1.42 12.22
N GLN A 51 -9.12 1.28 11.25
CA GLN A 51 -8.00 2.20 11.08
C GLN A 51 -8.44 3.54 10.48
N HIS A 52 -7.74 4.61 10.83
CA HIS A 52 -7.98 5.93 10.25
C HIS A 52 -7.61 5.90 8.76
N LYS A 53 -8.56 6.20 7.87
CA LYS A 53 -8.35 6.17 6.40
C LYS A 53 -7.74 7.45 5.84
N LYS A 54 -7.72 8.52 6.63
CA LYS A 54 -7.19 9.83 6.25
C LYS A 54 -6.17 10.26 7.30
N PHE A 55 -4.97 10.56 6.83
CA PHE A 55 -3.87 11.06 7.65
C PHE A 55 -3.45 12.42 7.13
N LEU A 56 -3.20 13.36 8.04
CA LEU A 56 -2.56 14.63 7.71
C LEU A 56 -1.03 14.44 7.82
N ASN A 57 -0.29 14.73 6.76
CA ASN A 57 1.16 14.56 6.68
C ASN A 57 1.67 13.17 7.13
N PRO A 58 1.17 12.06 6.55
CA PRO A 58 1.62 10.72 6.90
C PRO A 58 3.09 10.50 6.51
N LYS A 59 3.80 9.72 7.31
CA LYS A 59 5.09 9.13 6.92
C LYS A 59 4.81 7.81 6.21
N ILE A 60 5.35 7.65 5.00
CA ILE A 60 5.16 6.46 4.17
C ILE A 60 6.36 5.53 4.38
N ALA A 61 6.13 4.31 4.85
CA ALA A 61 7.15 3.28 4.93
C ALA A 61 7.15 2.44 3.64
N LEU A 62 8.29 2.37 2.96
CA LEU A 62 8.50 1.54 1.77
C LEU A 62 9.30 0.31 2.18
N LEU A 63 8.61 -0.82 2.33
CA LEU A 63 9.21 -2.07 2.77
C LEU A 63 9.17 -3.09 1.63
N ASN A 64 10.30 -3.74 1.38
CA ASN A 64 10.41 -4.89 0.48
C ASN A 64 10.71 -6.15 1.30
N ILE A 65 9.96 -6.34 2.39
CA ILE A 65 10.03 -7.50 3.27
C ILE A 65 8.61 -8.00 3.55
N GLU A 66 8.46 -9.31 3.68
CA GLU A 66 7.18 -9.94 4.02
C GLU A 66 6.98 -9.91 5.54
N LEU A 67 5.82 -9.42 5.97
CA LEU A 67 5.44 -9.32 7.39
C LEU A 67 4.46 -10.44 7.72
N GLU A 68 5.00 -11.64 7.94
CA GLU A 68 4.24 -12.77 8.44
C GLU A 68 4.63 -13.07 9.89
N LEU A 69 3.69 -13.62 10.65
CA LEU A 69 3.99 -14.25 11.92
C LEU A 69 4.67 -15.60 11.66
N LYS A 70 5.87 -15.60 11.07
CA LYS A 70 6.76 -16.75 11.22
C LYS A 70 7.25 -16.70 12.66
N ALA A 71 6.53 -17.41 13.54
CA ALA A 71 7.20 -17.95 14.70
C ALA A 71 8.36 -18.78 14.14
N GLU A 72 9.60 -18.32 14.33
CA GLU A 72 10.81 -19.15 14.18
C GLU A 72 10.78 -20.25 15.25
N ARG A 73 9.71 -21.05 15.29
CA ARG A 73 9.49 -22.14 16.23
C ARG A 73 9.97 -23.46 15.67
N ASP A 74 10.10 -23.59 14.35
CA ASP A 74 10.50 -24.86 13.72
C ASP A 74 12.01 -25.14 13.83
N ASN A 75 12.83 -24.19 14.30
CA ASN A 75 14.26 -24.39 14.54
C ASN A 75 14.65 -24.50 16.03
N ALA A 76 13.68 -24.49 16.95
CA ALA A 76 13.94 -24.68 18.37
C ALA A 76 13.50 -26.08 18.80
N GLU A 77 14.43 -27.03 18.84
CA GLU A 77 14.26 -28.29 19.58
C GLU A 77 14.08 -27.92 21.07
N ILE A 78 12.83 -27.85 21.54
CA ILE A 78 12.55 -27.69 22.96
C ILE A 78 12.76 -29.05 23.62
N ARG A 79 13.98 -29.32 24.10
CA ARG A 79 14.24 -30.44 25.01
C ARG A 79 13.74 -30.08 26.40
N LEU A 80 12.66 -30.72 26.83
CA LEU A 80 12.23 -30.70 28.23
C LEU A 80 12.99 -31.81 28.98
N ASP A 81 14.09 -31.46 29.65
CA ASP A 81 14.73 -32.36 30.59
C ASP A 81 13.98 -32.31 31.93
N ASN A 82 13.33 -33.43 32.24
CA ASN A 82 12.73 -33.85 33.51
C ASN A 82 11.45 -33.16 33.97
N VAL A 83 10.35 -33.95 33.90
CA VAL A 83 9.24 -33.87 34.84
C VAL A 83 9.77 -34.30 36.21
N ALA A 84 9.96 -33.34 37.12
CA ALA A 84 10.10 -33.67 38.53
C ALA A 84 8.72 -34.11 39.06
N VAL A 85 8.69 -35.36 39.55
CA VAL A 85 7.55 -36.00 40.23
C VAL A 85 7.18 -35.25 41.50
#